data_AF-A0A718WTG8-F1
#
_entry.id   AF-A0A718WTG8-F1
#
_cell.length_a   1.000
_cell.length_b   1.000
_cell.length_c   1.000
_cell.angle_alpha   90.00
_cell.angle_beta   90.00
_cell.angle_gamma   90.00
#
_symmetry.space_group_name_H-M   'P 1'
#
loop_
_entity.id
_entity.type
_entity.pdbx_description
1 polymer ?
#
loop_
_entity_poly.entity_id
_entity_poly.type
_entity_poly.pdbx_seq_one_letter_code
_entity_poly.pdbx_strand_id
1 'polypeptide(L)'
;MSSVPWFKNALMNMVLRDLSGWRCEKLTEHSAVLHLNAFTQVICHVQQKRLFMASIHSCEFRVKGTINYPLQGKIRAHQPGWLKRYPVIFTGSKSTAGLISYLNRFPNLQQALSELDYRRFTLVLHHKEWYCSIELWAASEVVCKMPPLRRYLRLERHQRVLLLSVINMINQAMNQWLQQDADAR
;
A
#
# COMPACT_ATOMS: atom_id res chain seq x y z
N MET A 1 22.56 -7.30 13.57
CA MET A 1 21.41 -7.70 12.72
C MET A 1 20.14 -7.36 13.47
N SER A 2 19.25 -6.53 12.92
CA SER A 2 17.93 -6.28 13.54
C SER A 2 17.15 -7.58 13.52
N SER A 3 16.83 -8.15 14.68
CA SER A 3 15.98 -9.34 14.77
C SER A 3 14.60 -9.01 14.22
N VAL A 4 14.05 -9.85 13.34
CA VAL A 4 12.67 -9.70 12.88
C VAL A 4 11.75 -9.93 14.08
N PRO A 5 10.83 -8.99 14.41
CA PRO A 5 9.94 -9.17 15.54
C PRO A 5 9.03 -10.38 15.34
N TRP A 6 8.68 -11.05 16.44
CA TRP A 6 7.80 -12.21 16.43
C TRP A 6 6.35 -11.85 16.83
N PHE A 7 5.39 -12.49 16.16
CA PHE A 7 3.95 -12.25 16.29
C PHE A 7 3.23 -13.56 16.58
N LYS A 8 2.13 -13.49 17.34
CA LYS A 8 1.18 -14.61 17.46
C LYS A 8 0.44 -14.84 16.15
N ASN A 9 0.24 -13.77 15.37
CA ASN A 9 -0.36 -13.85 14.04
C ASN A 9 0.65 -14.45 13.03
N ALA A 10 0.35 -15.63 12.49
CA ALA A 10 1.26 -16.30 11.55
C ALA A 10 1.47 -15.54 10.24
N LEU A 11 0.44 -14.82 9.74
CA LEU A 11 0.57 -14.02 8.52
C LEU A 11 1.58 -12.89 8.71
N MET A 12 1.56 -12.20 9.87
CA MET A 12 2.57 -11.18 10.18
C MET A 12 3.99 -11.74 10.11
N ASN A 13 4.24 -12.90 10.73
CA ASN A 13 5.58 -13.54 10.67
C ASN A 13 6.01 -13.85 9.24
N MET A 14 5.10 -14.37 8.40
CA MET A 14 5.40 -14.68 7.01
C MET A 14 5.69 -13.43 6.17
N VAL A 15 4.87 -12.38 6.34
CA VAL A 15 5.05 -11.10 5.65
C VAL A 15 6.38 -10.44 6.05
N LEU A 16 6.72 -10.41 7.34
CA LEU A 16 7.98 -9.81 7.77
C LEU A 16 9.21 -10.62 7.35
N ARG A 17 9.09 -11.94 7.24
CA ARG A 17 10.12 -12.78 6.63
C ARG A 17 10.32 -12.42 5.15
N ASP A 18 9.23 -12.22 4.41
CA ASP A 18 9.30 -11.76 3.02
C ASP A 18 9.84 -10.33 2.92
N LEU A 19 9.64 -9.48 3.93
CA LEU A 19 10.24 -8.14 4.05
C LEU A 19 11.63 -8.15 4.73
N SER A 20 12.29 -9.30 4.79
CA SER A 20 13.67 -9.38 5.28
C SER A 20 14.58 -8.46 4.45
N GLY A 21 15.37 -7.66 5.17
CA GLY A 21 16.22 -6.60 4.61
C GLY A 21 15.82 -5.19 5.08
N TRP A 22 14.59 -4.99 5.54
CA TRP A 22 14.16 -3.73 6.15
C TRP A 22 13.96 -3.88 7.66
N ARG A 23 14.29 -2.82 8.42
CA ARG A 23 13.99 -2.77 9.85
C ARG A 23 12.48 -2.72 10.03
N CYS A 24 11.95 -3.64 10.83
CA CYS A 24 10.54 -3.71 11.16
C CYS A 24 10.37 -3.72 12.67
N GLU A 25 9.38 -2.98 13.16
CA GLU A 25 9.04 -2.87 14.58
C GLU A 25 7.59 -3.28 14.80
N LYS A 26 7.35 -4.09 15.82
CA LYS A 26 6.00 -4.53 16.18
C LYS A 26 5.23 -3.39 16.82
N LEU A 27 4.04 -3.10 16.31
CA LEU A 27 3.09 -2.19 16.95
C LEU A 27 2.06 -2.96 17.76
N THR A 28 1.45 -3.98 17.14
CA THR A 28 0.44 -4.85 17.74
C THR A 28 0.64 -6.28 17.26
N GLU A 29 -0.20 -7.23 17.68
CA GLU A 29 -0.19 -8.58 17.09
C GLU A 29 -0.61 -8.63 15.61
N HIS A 30 -1.22 -7.56 15.09
CA HIS A 30 -1.72 -7.46 13.72
C HIS A 30 -1.07 -6.34 12.91
N SER A 31 -0.10 -5.62 13.47
CA SER A 31 0.55 -4.51 12.78
C SER A 31 2.00 -4.30 13.15
N ALA A 32 2.75 -3.81 12.19
CA ALA A 32 4.16 -3.44 12.33
C ALA A 32 4.45 -2.17 11.56
N VAL A 33 5.50 -1.45 11.96
CA VAL A 33 6.11 -0.38 11.16
C VAL A 33 7.31 -0.97 10.43
N LEU A 34 7.35 -0.80 9.12
CA LEU A 34 8.54 -1.01 8.30
C LEU A 34 9.20 0.35 8.04
N HIS A 35 10.50 0.44 8.33
CA HIS A 35 11.30 1.62 8.04
C HIS A 35 11.89 1.46 6.64
N LEU A 36 11.25 2.09 5.66
CA LEU A 36 11.65 1.96 4.25
C LEU A 36 12.94 2.73 3.98
N ASN A 37 13.04 3.94 4.53
CA ASN A 37 14.24 4.77 4.56
C ASN A 37 14.16 5.74 5.77
N ALA A 38 15.08 6.70 5.86
CA ALA A 38 15.15 7.65 6.97
C ALA A 38 13.87 8.51 7.13
N PHE A 39 13.08 8.68 6.07
CA PHE A 39 11.94 9.61 6.03
C PHE A 39 10.60 8.92 5.78
N THR A 40 10.60 7.67 5.33
CA THR A 40 9.39 6.93 4.97
C THR A 40 9.20 5.73 5.90
N GLN A 41 8.11 5.78 6.67
CA GLN A 41 7.61 4.65 7.45
C GLN A 41 6.36 4.07 6.78
N VAL A 42 6.26 2.74 6.77
CA VAL A 42 5.15 2.00 6.19
C VAL A 42 4.49 1.18 7.29
N ILE A 43 3.21 1.39 7.53
CA ILE A 43 2.43 0.58 8.44
C ILE A 43 1.95 -0.65 7.68
N CYS A 44 2.41 -1.83 8.09
CA CYS A 44 1.90 -3.11 7.67
C CYS A 44 0.78 -3.51 8.64
N HIS A 45 -0.42 -3.81 8.14
CA HIS A 45 -1.57 -4.17 8.97
C HIS A 45 -2.31 -5.37 8.38
N VAL A 46 -2.46 -6.43 9.17
CA VAL A 46 -3.24 -7.62 8.81
C VAL A 46 -4.72 -7.40 9.08
N GLN A 47 -5.54 -7.65 8.06
CA GLN A 47 -6.99 -7.64 8.13
C GLN A 47 -7.56 -9.01 7.78
N GLN A 48 -8.72 -9.35 8.34
CA GLN A 48 -9.41 -10.61 8.09
C GLN A 48 -10.76 -10.36 7.43
N LYS A 49 -10.99 -11.02 6.29
CA LYS A 49 -12.30 -11.14 5.66
C LYS A 49 -12.83 -12.55 5.87
N ARG A 50 -13.99 -12.66 6.54
CA ARG A 50 -14.70 -13.94 6.70
C ARG A 50 -15.52 -14.25 5.46
N LEU A 51 -15.56 -15.52 5.08
CA LEU A 51 -16.34 -16.09 3.99
C LEU A 51 -17.10 -17.31 4.52
N PHE A 52 -18.03 -17.85 3.72
CA PHE A 52 -18.65 -19.13 4.05
C PHE A 52 -17.58 -20.23 4.05
N MET A 53 -17.41 -20.89 5.21
CA MET A 53 -16.42 -21.95 5.43
C MET A 53 -14.95 -21.58 5.16
N ALA A 54 -14.62 -20.29 5.02
CA ALA A 54 -13.25 -19.84 4.78
C ALA A 54 -13.00 -18.45 5.37
N SER A 55 -11.73 -18.05 5.42
CA SER A 55 -11.33 -16.67 5.68
C SER A 55 -10.09 -16.30 4.88
N ILE A 56 -10.02 -15.05 4.46
CA ILE A 56 -8.85 -14.47 3.83
C ILE A 56 -8.24 -13.49 4.81
N HIS A 57 -6.98 -13.68 5.13
CA HIS A 57 -6.17 -12.74 5.89
C HIS A 57 -5.27 -12.03 4.89
N SER A 58 -5.24 -10.71 4.88
CA SER A 58 -4.37 -9.94 3.98
C SER A 58 -3.62 -8.86 4.72
N CYS A 59 -2.40 -8.59 4.28
CA CYS A 59 -1.64 -7.44 4.75
C CYS A 59 -1.93 -6.22 3.86
N GLU A 60 -2.38 -5.14 4.47
CA GLU A 60 -2.41 -3.80 3.89
C GLU A 60 -1.11 -3.09 4.24
N PHE A 61 -0.58 -2.33 3.29
CA PHE A 61 0.58 -1.46 3.46
C PHE A 61 0.13 -0.01 3.36
N ARG A 62 0.44 0.80 4.38
CA ARG A 62 -0.01 2.18 4.46
C ARG A 62 1.15 3.13 4.70
N VAL A 63 1.21 4.19 3.90
CA VAL A 63 2.02 5.38 4.20
C VAL A 63 1.08 6.55 4.46
N LYS A 64 1.48 7.47 5.34
CA LYS A 64 0.69 8.66 5.69
C LYS A 64 1.58 9.89 5.82
N GLY A 65 0.97 11.06 5.72
CA GLY A 65 1.60 12.33 5.99
C GLY A 65 0.58 13.41 6.32
N THR A 66 1.06 14.61 6.57
CA THR A 66 0.25 15.76 6.96
C THR A 66 -0.02 16.69 5.79
N ILE A 67 -1.12 17.43 5.86
CA ILE A 67 -1.51 18.50 4.94
C ILE A 67 -1.65 19.77 5.76
N ASN A 68 -1.07 20.88 5.30
CA ASN A 68 -1.07 22.15 6.04
C ASN A 68 -2.43 22.87 6.01
N TYR A 69 -3.33 22.45 5.14
CA TYR A 69 -4.68 23.00 4.97
C TYR A 69 -5.69 21.86 4.86
N PRO A 70 -6.98 22.10 5.13
CA PRO A 70 -8.00 21.07 5.01
C PRO A 70 -8.22 20.68 3.55
N LEU A 71 -8.05 19.40 3.24
CA LEU A 71 -8.36 18.83 1.93
C LEU A 71 -9.16 17.53 2.09
N GLN A 72 -10.11 17.31 1.19
CA GLN A 72 -10.91 16.10 1.18
C GLN A 72 -10.99 15.47 -0.21
N GLY A 73 -10.80 14.15 -0.24
CA GLY A 73 -11.09 13.37 -1.43
C GLY A 73 -10.44 12.01 -1.39
N LYS A 74 -10.79 11.21 -2.40
CA LYS A 74 -10.32 9.85 -2.55
C LYS A 74 -9.91 9.62 -4.00
N ILE A 75 -8.66 9.22 -4.16
CA ILE A 75 -8.04 8.87 -5.42
C ILE A 75 -7.86 7.36 -5.48
N ARG A 76 -8.14 6.80 -6.66
CA ARG A 76 -7.94 5.38 -6.99
C ARG A 76 -7.07 5.28 -8.23
N ALA A 77 -6.40 4.15 -8.39
CA ALA A 77 -5.68 3.80 -9.61
C ALA A 77 -6.55 2.83 -10.42
N HIS A 78 -6.83 3.18 -11.68
CA HIS A 78 -7.57 2.36 -12.62
C HIS A 78 -6.63 1.89 -13.72
N GLN A 79 -6.55 0.57 -13.95
CA GLN A 79 -5.83 0.03 -15.08
C GLN A 79 -6.78 -0.03 -16.29
N PRO A 80 -6.51 0.71 -17.38
CA PRO A 80 -7.34 0.64 -18.57
C PRO A 80 -7.01 -0.63 -19.36
N GLY A 81 -8.00 -1.11 -20.14
CA GLY A 81 -7.86 -2.26 -21.02
C GLY A 81 -7.96 -3.62 -20.30
N TRP A 82 -8.71 -4.54 -20.89
CA TRP A 82 -8.97 -5.87 -20.32
C TRP A 82 -7.97 -6.94 -20.77
N LEU A 83 -7.25 -6.71 -21.88
CA LEU A 83 -6.34 -7.69 -22.52
C LEU A 83 -4.84 -7.40 -22.33
N LYS A 84 -4.46 -6.12 -22.20
CA LYS A 84 -3.05 -5.68 -22.11
C LYS A 84 -2.88 -4.83 -20.85
N ARG A 85 -1.75 -5.00 -20.15
CA ARG A 85 -1.38 -4.12 -19.04
C ARG A 85 -0.97 -2.75 -19.61
N TYR A 86 -1.88 -1.79 -19.50
CA TYR A 86 -1.58 -0.38 -19.75
C TYR A 86 -1.20 0.31 -18.43
N PRO A 87 -0.41 1.40 -18.47
CA PRO A 87 -0.13 2.20 -17.28
C PRO A 87 -1.42 2.64 -16.59
N VAL A 88 -1.43 2.62 -15.26
CA VAL A 88 -2.64 3.01 -14.51
C VAL A 88 -2.91 4.50 -14.64
N ILE A 89 -4.19 4.86 -14.59
CA ILE A 89 -4.64 6.25 -14.55
C ILE A 89 -5.22 6.51 -13.16
N PHE A 90 -4.78 7.60 -12.53
CA PHE A 90 -5.36 8.07 -11.28
C PHE A 90 -6.69 8.78 -11.54
N THR A 91 -7.70 8.43 -10.76
CA THR A 91 -9.06 8.99 -10.86
C THR A 91 -9.62 9.27 -9.46
N GLY A 92 -10.54 10.23 -9.33
CA GLY A 92 -11.08 10.63 -8.04
C GLY A 92 -12.10 11.76 -8.15
N SER A 93 -12.39 12.41 -7.02
CA SER A 93 -13.35 13.52 -6.95
C SER A 93 -12.81 14.82 -7.56
N LYS A 94 -13.72 15.71 -7.99
CA LYS A 94 -13.36 17.05 -8.51
C LYS A 94 -12.47 17.85 -7.56
N SER A 95 -12.68 17.72 -6.24
CA SER A 95 -11.85 18.35 -5.20
C SER A 95 -10.37 17.95 -5.23
N THR A 96 -10.03 16.87 -5.95
CA THR A 96 -8.67 16.33 -6.05
C THR A 96 -8.10 16.45 -7.46
N ALA A 97 -8.75 17.19 -8.36
CA ALA A 97 -8.37 17.27 -9.77
C ALA A 97 -6.93 17.74 -10.00
N GLY A 98 -6.45 18.71 -9.22
CA GLY A 98 -5.05 19.18 -9.30
C GLY A 98 -4.04 18.08 -8.98
N LEU A 99 -4.24 17.37 -7.86
CA LEU A 99 -3.39 16.24 -7.48
C LEU A 99 -3.50 15.07 -8.48
N ILE A 100 -4.69 14.78 -9.01
CA ILE A 100 -4.87 13.76 -10.05
C ILE A 100 -4.07 14.12 -11.31
N SER A 101 -4.16 15.37 -11.77
CA SER A 101 -3.39 15.86 -12.91
C SER A 101 -1.89 15.76 -12.64
N TYR A 102 -1.44 16.08 -11.43
CA TYR A 102 -0.06 15.95 -11.01
C TYR A 102 0.41 14.49 -11.03
N LEU A 103 -0.31 13.57 -10.36
CA LEU A 103 0.05 12.15 -10.27
C LEU A 103 0.09 11.46 -11.65
N ASN A 104 -0.79 11.85 -12.58
CA ASN A 104 -0.82 11.32 -13.94
C ASN A 104 0.36 11.80 -14.81
N ARG A 105 1.26 12.66 -14.31
CA ARG A 105 2.52 13.05 -14.99
C ARG A 105 3.71 12.14 -14.63
N PHE A 106 3.52 11.13 -13.78
CA PHE A 106 4.59 10.23 -13.33
C PHE A 106 4.49 8.86 -14.02
N PRO A 107 5.06 8.69 -15.22
CA PRO A 107 4.95 7.44 -15.97
C PRO A 107 5.53 6.24 -15.22
N ASN A 108 6.63 6.43 -14.49
CA ASN A 108 7.25 5.35 -13.70
C ASN A 108 6.35 4.86 -12.56
N LEU A 109 5.60 5.77 -11.90
CA LEU A 109 4.62 5.40 -10.88
C LEU A 109 3.44 4.64 -11.50
N GLN A 110 2.95 5.12 -12.64
CA GLN A 110 1.85 4.47 -13.36
C GLN A 110 2.24 3.06 -13.85
N GLN A 111 3.45 2.91 -14.36
CA GLN A 111 3.99 1.63 -14.82
C GLN A 111 4.19 0.67 -13.64
N ALA A 112 4.85 1.11 -12.57
CA ALA A 112 5.10 0.26 -11.41
C ALA A 112 3.80 -0.23 -10.76
N LEU A 113 2.77 0.62 -10.69
CA LEU A 113 1.44 0.20 -10.24
C LEU A 113 0.79 -0.81 -11.19
N SER A 114 0.94 -0.66 -12.52
CA SER A 114 0.39 -1.64 -13.48
C SER A 114 1.06 -3.02 -13.40
N GLU A 115 2.31 -3.07 -12.92
CA GLU A 115 3.04 -4.32 -12.71
C GLU A 115 2.76 -4.95 -11.32
N LEU A 116 2.34 -4.13 -10.36
CA LEU A 116 2.05 -4.56 -9.00
C LEU A 116 0.70 -5.30 -8.92
N ASP A 117 0.71 -6.52 -8.41
CA ASP A 117 -0.48 -7.35 -8.26
C ASP A 117 -1.26 -6.98 -6.98
N TYR A 118 -2.01 -5.87 -7.04
CA TYR A 118 -2.81 -5.37 -5.94
C TYR A 118 -4.31 -5.67 -6.10
N ARG A 119 -5.00 -5.88 -4.97
CA ARG A 119 -6.47 -5.89 -4.87
C ARG A 119 -7.04 -4.50 -4.81
N ARG A 120 -6.35 -3.62 -4.07
CA ARG A 120 -6.83 -2.28 -3.79
C ARG A 120 -5.67 -1.31 -3.69
N PHE A 121 -5.81 -0.20 -4.39
CA PHE A 121 -5.05 1.02 -4.19
C PHE A 121 -6.02 2.13 -3.83
N THR A 122 -5.74 2.85 -2.75
CA THR A 122 -6.47 4.07 -2.39
C THR A 122 -5.53 5.10 -1.81
N LEU A 123 -5.62 6.34 -2.31
CA LEU A 123 -5.03 7.51 -1.69
C LEU A 123 -6.17 8.39 -1.18
N VAL A 124 -6.20 8.65 0.12
CA VAL A 124 -7.26 9.40 0.77
C VAL A 124 -6.67 10.65 1.39
N LEU A 125 -7.34 11.77 1.16
CA LEU A 125 -7.09 13.06 1.75
C LEU A 125 -8.25 13.32 2.72
N HIS A 126 -7.92 13.51 3.99
CA HIS A 126 -8.91 13.70 5.04
C HIS A 126 -8.44 14.79 6.00
N HIS A 127 -9.00 15.98 5.82
CA HIS A 127 -8.70 17.16 6.62
C HIS A 127 -7.21 17.54 6.52
N LYS A 128 -6.44 17.42 7.61
CA LYS A 128 -5.01 17.76 7.68
C LYS A 128 -4.09 16.54 7.52
N GLU A 129 -4.63 15.42 7.05
CA GLU A 129 -3.87 14.19 6.87
C GLU A 129 -4.14 13.59 5.50
N TRP A 130 -3.15 12.87 4.98
CA TRP A 130 -3.30 11.98 3.85
C TRP A 130 -2.78 10.60 4.18
N TYR A 131 -3.33 9.58 3.54
CA TYR A 131 -2.80 8.23 3.58
C TYR A 131 -2.99 7.50 2.26
N CYS A 132 -1.98 6.73 1.87
CA CYS A 132 -2.05 5.79 0.77
C CYS A 132 -2.04 4.37 1.34
N SER A 133 -3.03 3.57 0.95
CA SER A 133 -3.16 2.16 1.31
C SER A 133 -3.10 1.29 0.06
N ILE A 134 -2.28 0.24 0.13
CA ILE A 134 -2.15 -0.79 -0.90
C ILE A 134 -2.40 -2.16 -0.26
N GLU A 135 -3.42 -2.86 -0.73
CA GLU A 135 -3.71 -4.24 -0.36
C GLU A 135 -3.30 -5.15 -1.51
N LEU A 136 -2.33 -6.04 -1.29
CA LEU A 136 -1.84 -6.96 -2.31
C LEU A 136 -2.70 -8.23 -2.44
N TRP A 137 -2.63 -8.90 -3.60
CA TRP A 137 -3.08 -10.29 -3.71
C TRP A 137 -2.16 -11.22 -2.93
N ALA A 138 -0.85 -11.01 -3.08
CA ALA A 138 0.20 -11.59 -2.24
C ALA A 138 0.14 -11.08 -0.79
N ALA A 139 1.10 -11.49 0.05
CA ALA A 139 1.13 -11.14 1.47
C ALA A 139 -0.19 -11.48 2.18
N SER A 140 -0.79 -12.59 1.78
CA SER A 140 -2.14 -12.97 2.18
C SER A 140 -2.24 -14.47 2.38
N GLU A 141 -3.15 -14.88 3.25
CA GLU A 141 -3.37 -16.27 3.59
C GLU A 141 -4.86 -16.62 3.44
N VAL A 142 -5.12 -17.71 2.74
CA VAL A 142 -6.46 -18.29 2.64
C VAL A 142 -6.54 -19.47 3.60
N VAL A 143 -7.55 -19.46 4.46
CA VAL A 143 -7.85 -20.54 5.41
C VAL A 143 -9.24 -21.09 5.10
N CYS A 144 -9.33 -22.34 4.70
CA CYS A 144 -10.58 -23.04 4.43
C CYS A 144 -10.83 -24.09 5.53
N LYS A 145 -12.10 -24.23 5.94
CA LYS A 145 -12.55 -25.24 6.89
C LYS A 145 -12.85 -26.58 6.21
N MET A 146 -13.36 -26.56 4.97
CA MET A 146 -13.67 -27.78 4.23
C MET A 146 -13.52 -27.55 2.70
N PRO A 147 -12.63 -28.29 1.99
CA PRO A 147 -11.59 -29.14 2.58
C PRO A 147 -10.63 -28.28 3.45
N PRO A 148 -10.09 -28.83 4.56
CA PRO A 148 -9.13 -28.09 5.39
C PRO A 148 -7.90 -27.68 4.58
N LEU A 149 -7.69 -26.38 4.44
CA LEU A 149 -6.56 -25.83 3.69
C LEU A 149 -6.08 -24.55 4.35
N ARG A 150 -4.77 -24.37 4.40
CA ARG A 150 -4.14 -23.08 4.71
C ARG A 150 -3.07 -22.79 3.69
N ARG A 151 -3.23 -21.72 2.91
CA ARG A 151 -2.32 -21.37 1.83
C ARG A 151 -1.89 -19.91 1.94
N TYR A 152 -0.59 -19.71 2.12
CA TYR A 152 0.03 -18.40 2.02
C TYR A 152 0.37 -18.09 0.56
N LEU A 153 -0.02 -16.91 0.10
CA LEU A 153 0.41 -16.31 -1.17
C LEU A 153 1.59 -15.40 -0.88
N ARG A 154 2.78 -15.88 -1.23
CA ARG A 154 4.06 -15.25 -0.90
C ARG A 154 4.21 -13.88 -1.56
N LEU A 155 4.80 -12.94 -0.84
CA LEU A 155 5.25 -11.67 -1.41
C LEU A 155 6.60 -11.89 -2.09
N GLU A 156 6.55 -12.27 -3.36
CA GLU A 156 7.75 -12.54 -4.16
C GLU A 156 8.66 -11.31 -4.28
N ARG A 157 9.96 -11.55 -4.49
CA ARG A 157 10.99 -10.49 -4.49
C ARG A 157 10.67 -9.33 -5.43
N HIS A 158 10.18 -9.63 -6.63
CA HIS A 158 9.81 -8.62 -7.62
C HIS A 158 8.63 -7.76 -7.16
N GLN A 159 7.53 -8.40 -6.72
CA GLN A 159 6.34 -7.72 -6.20
C GLN A 159 6.65 -6.91 -4.93
N ARG A 160 7.55 -7.41 -4.07
CA ARG A 160 8.07 -6.68 -2.91
C ARG A 160 8.78 -5.39 -3.32
N VAL A 161 9.66 -5.45 -4.30
CA VAL A 161 10.39 -4.27 -4.79
C VAL A 161 9.42 -3.27 -5.41
N LEU A 162 8.47 -3.73 -6.24
CA LEU A 162 7.42 -2.87 -6.81
C LEU A 162 6.59 -2.18 -5.72
N LEU A 163 6.13 -2.92 -4.71
CA LEU A 163 5.35 -2.38 -3.60
C LEU A 163 6.10 -1.23 -2.90
N LEU A 164 7.34 -1.48 -2.50
CA LEU A 164 8.13 -0.51 -1.75
C LEU A 164 8.50 0.70 -2.62
N SER A 165 8.79 0.50 -3.90
CA SER A 165 9.03 1.58 -4.86
C SER A 165 7.79 2.45 -5.05
N VAL A 166 6.61 1.85 -5.24
CA VAL A 166 5.34 2.58 -5.37
C VAL A 166 5.05 3.39 -4.11
N ILE A 167 5.20 2.80 -2.92
CA ILE A 167 4.99 3.50 -1.65
C ILE A 167 5.93 4.70 -1.51
N ASN A 168 7.21 4.52 -1.85
CA ASN A 168 8.19 5.60 -1.78
C ASN A 168 7.87 6.71 -2.80
N MET A 169 7.54 6.35 -4.04
CA MET A 169 7.16 7.31 -5.08
C MET A 169 5.90 8.10 -4.71
N ILE A 170 4.89 7.46 -4.12
CA ILE A 170 3.69 8.15 -3.62
C ILE A 170 4.07 9.12 -2.50
N ASN A 171 4.88 8.70 -1.53
CA ASN A 171 5.31 9.58 -0.45
C ASN A 171 6.06 10.81 -0.98
N GLN A 172 6.99 10.62 -1.91
CA GLN A 172 7.73 11.69 -2.56
C GLN A 172 6.81 12.62 -3.37
N ALA A 173 5.94 12.06 -4.21
CA ALA A 173 5.02 12.82 -5.03
C ALA A 173 4.06 13.66 -4.18
N MET A 174 3.54 13.10 -3.08
CA MET A 174 2.69 13.84 -2.14
C MET A 174 3.43 14.99 -1.48
N ASN A 175 4.65 14.75 -0.97
CA ASN A 175 5.43 15.81 -0.32
C ASN A 175 5.80 16.94 -1.29
N GLN A 176 6.19 16.60 -2.52
CA GLN A 176 6.49 17.58 -3.57
C GLN A 176 5.26 18.38 -3.99
N TRP A 177 4.12 17.71 -4.18
CA TRP A 177 2.87 18.37 -4.56
C TRP A 177 2.40 19.34 -3.48
N LEU A 178 2.45 18.92 -2.21
CA LEU A 178 2.07 19.76 -1.08
C LEU A 178 2.97 20.98 -0.91
N GLN A 179 4.26 20.85 -1.24
CA GLN A 179 5.20 21.97 -1.22
C GLN A 179 4.86 22.97 -2.35
N GLN A 180 4.64 22.49 -3.58
CA GLN A 180 4.26 23.33 -4.72
C GLN A 180 2.90 24.01 -4.53
N ASP A 181 1.92 23.30 -3.97
CA ASP A 181 0.58 23.85 -3.73
C ASP A 181 0.57 24.86 -2.58
N ALA A 182 1.50 24.75 -1.62
CA ALA A 182 1.70 25.76 -0.60
C ALA A 182 2.34 27.03 -1.18
N ASP A 183 3.32 26.91 -2.08
CA ASP A 183 3.97 28.07 -2.71
C ASP A 183 3.05 28.82 -3.69
N ALA A 184 2.02 28.15 -4.21
CA ALA A 184 1.05 28.73 -5.14
C ALA A 184 -0.15 29.43 -4.46
N ARG A 185 -0.27 29.35 -3.14
CA ARG A 185 -1.39 29.93 -2.34
C ARG A 185 -0.92 31.11 -1.51
#